data_AF-A0A9E5PZ63-F1
#
_entry.id   AF-A0A9E5PZ63-F1
#
_cell.length_a   1.000
_cell.length_b   1.000
_cell.length_c   1.000
_cell.angle_alpha   90.00
_cell.angle_beta   90.00
_cell.angle_gamma   90.00
#
_symmetry.space_group_name_H-M   'P 1'
#
loop_
_entity.id
_entity.type
_entity.pdbx_description
1 polymer ?
#
loop_
_entity_poly.entity_id
_entity_poly.type
_entity_poly.pdbx_seq_one_letter_code
_entity_poly.pdbx_strand_id
1 'polypeptide(L)' 'MRAVDKFDHRRGFKFSTYATWWIRQAITRAIADKSRTIRVPVHRQDAARKVHRASSRIRQETGREAAADEL' A
#
# COMPACT_ATOMS: atom_id res chain seq x y z
N MET A 1 18.22 11.78 -2.09
CA MET A 1 16.90 12.08 -1.49
C MET A 1 15.90 12.27 -2.63
N ARG A 2 15.20 11.20 -3.08
CA ARG A 2 14.56 11.17 -4.42
C ARG A 2 13.61 12.33 -4.76
N ALA A 3 12.81 12.79 -3.81
CA ALA A 3 11.87 13.88 -4.03
C ALA A 3 12.59 15.21 -4.32
N VAL A 4 13.68 15.47 -3.60
CA VAL A 4 14.50 16.68 -3.74
C VAL A 4 15.31 16.60 -5.02
N ASP A 5 15.94 15.46 -5.28
CA ASP A 5 16.84 15.26 -6.43
C ASP A 5 16.11 15.39 -7.78
N LYS A 6 14.80 15.12 -7.83
CA LYS A 6 13.98 15.12 -9.07
C LYS A 6 13.01 16.30 -9.18
N PHE A 7 12.97 17.19 -8.20
CA PHE A 7 12.06 18.32 -8.25
C PHE A 7 12.60 19.42 -9.18
N ASP A 8 11.76 19.87 -10.10
CA ASP A 8 12.05 21.01 -10.97
C ASP A 8 11.13 22.17 -10.62
N HIS A 9 11.70 23.22 -10.02
CA HIS A 9 10.98 24.42 -9.60
C HIS A 9 10.46 25.26 -10.78
N ARG A 10 10.99 25.08 -12.00
CA ARG A 10 10.58 25.83 -13.20
C ARG A 10 9.22 25.37 -13.73
N ARG A 11 8.73 24.21 -13.30
CA ARG A 11 7.43 23.65 -13.70
C ARG A 11 6.24 24.32 -13.00
N GLY A 12 6.46 25.24 -12.07
CA GLY A 12 5.39 26.04 -11.43
C GLY A 12 4.58 25.31 -10.35
N PHE A 13 4.93 24.06 -10.01
CA PHE A 13 4.24 23.30 -8.96
C PHE A 13 4.95 23.43 -7.61
N LYS A 14 4.18 23.42 -6.52
CA LYS A 14 4.72 23.41 -5.15
C LYS A 14 5.47 22.11 -4.88
N PHE A 15 6.61 22.19 -4.21
CA PHE A 15 7.40 21.02 -3.81
C PHE A 15 6.59 20.03 -2.98
N SER A 16 5.75 20.50 -2.05
CA SER A 16 4.90 19.66 -1.20
C SER A 16 4.02 18.71 -2.02
N THR A 17 3.46 19.19 -3.13
CA THR A 17 2.64 18.37 -4.05
C THR A 17 3.45 17.23 -4.65
N TYR A 18 4.70 17.49 -5.06
CA TYR A 18 5.57 16.48 -5.64
C TYR A 18 6.13 15.52 -4.59
N ALA A 19 6.60 16.06 -3.47
CA ALA A 19 7.23 15.31 -2.40
C ALA A 19 6.27 14.32 -1.74
N THR A 20 4.99 14.67 -1.61
CA THR A 20 3.97 13.81 -0.98
C THR A 20 3.90 12.43 -1.63
N TRP A 21 3.97 12.35 -2.97
CA TRP A 21 3.97 11.06 -3.68
C TRP A 21 5.18 10.20 -3.34
N TRP A 22 6.37 10.80 -3.32
CA TRP A 22 7.61 10.10 -3.00
C TRP A 22 7.67 9.67 -1.54
N ILE A 23 7.18 10.51 -0.62
CA ILE A 23 7.10 10.18 0.81
C ILE A 23 6.14 9.01 1.02
N ARG A 24 4.93 9.07 0.43
CA ARG A 24 3.95 8.00 0.52
C ARG A 24 4.49 6.67 -0.05
N GLN A 25 5.15 6.74 -1.21
CA GLN A 25 5.75 5.55 -1.83
C GLN A 25 6.88 4.97 -0.96
N ALA A 26 7.76 5.81 -0.42
CA ALA A 26 8.86 5.38 0.44
C ALA A 26 8.36 4.69 1.71
N ILE A 27 7.36 5.29 2.40
CA ILE A 27 6.75 4.71 3.60
C ILE A 27 6.06 3.37 3.26
N THR A 28 5.22 3.34 2.22
CA THR A 28 4.50 2.12 1.84
C THR A 28 5.46 0.98 1.52
N ARG A 29 6.56 1.28 0.80
CA ARG A 29 7.60 0.30 0.48
C ARG A 29 8.37 -0.15 1.73
N ALA A 30 8.74 0.77 2.61
CA ALA A 30 9.41 0.43 3.87
C ALA A 30 8.56 -0.50 4.74
N ILE A 31 7.25 -0.25 4.82
CA ILE A 31 6.31 -1.15 5.52
C ILE A 31 6.27 -2.52 4.84
N ALA A 32 6.13 -2.58 3.51
CA ALA A 32 6.09 -3.85 2.79
C ALA A 32 7.39 -4.67 3.00
N ASP A 33 8.53 -4.00 3.03
CA ASP A 33 9.85 -4.64 3.13
C ASP A 33 10.25 -5.02 4.57
N LYS A 34 9.81 -4.26 5.58
CA LYS A 34 10.28 -4.37 6.98
C LYS A 34 9.22 -4.75 8.01
N SER A 35 7.94 -4.80 7.67
CA SER A 35 6.87 -5.06 8.65
C SER A 35 6.83 -6.48 9.19
N ARG A 36 7.44 -7.45 8.49
CA ARG A 36 7.37 -8.87 8.84
C ARG A 36 8.74 -9.40 9.21
N THR A 37 8.79 -10.26 10.23
CA THR A 37 10.00 -10.99 10.64
C THR A 37 10.60 -11.78 9.49
N ILE A 38 9.73 -12.41 8.68
CA ILE A 38 10.12 -13.07 7.44
C ILE A 38 9.63 -12.22 6.27
N ARG A 39 10.56 -11.83 5.40
CA ARG A 39 10.28 -11.00 4.22
C ARG A 39 9.36 -11.74 3.25
N VAL A 40 8.23 -11.14 2.92
CA VAL A 40 7.29 -11.63 1.91
C VAL A 40 7.26 -10.66 0.73
N PRO A 41 7.33 -11.12 -0.53
CA PRO A 41 7.27 -10.24 -1.70
C PRO A 41 5.99 -9.41 -1.76
N VAL A 42 6.09 -8.16 -2.24
CA VAL A 42 4.97 -7.20 -2.27
C VAL A 42 3.72 -7.73 -2.98
N HIS A 43 3.88 -8.41 -4.12
CA HIS A 43 2.77 -8.97 -4.89
C HIS A 43 2.02 -10.09 -4.12
N ARG A 44 2.72 -10.83 -3.25
CA ARG A 44 2.09 -11.83 -2.37
C ARG A 44 1.34 -11.16 -1.23
N GLN A 45 1.88 -10.06 -0.69
CA GLN A 45 1.17 -9.25 0.31
C GLN A 45 -0.09 -8.60 -0.30
N ASP A 46 -0.02 -8.14 -1.54
CA ASP A 46 -1.17 -7.56 -2.24
C ASP A 46 -2.26 -8.58 -2.49
N ALA A 47 -1.90 -9.83 -2.85
CA ALA A 47 -2.85 -10.93 -2.94
C ALA A 47 -3.54 -11.19 -1.58
N ALA A 48 -2.76 -11.27 -0.50
CA ALA A 48 -3.33 -11.45 0.85
C ALA A 48 -4.25 -10.29 1.27
N ARG A 49 -3.89 -9.03 0.94
CA ARG A 49 -4.73 -7.86 1.21
C ARG A 49 -6.03 -7.85 0.40
N LYS A 50 -6.05 -8.44 -0.81
CA LYS A 50 -7.28 -8.59 -1.59
C LYS A 50 -8.21 -9.58 -0.93
N VAL A 51 -7.70 -10.76 -0.57
CA VAL A 51 -8.47 -11.80 0.14
C VAL A 51 -9.01 -11.26 1.46
N HIS A 52 -8.16 -10.58 2.26
CA HIS A 52 -8.61 -9.99 3.52
C HIS A 52 -9.71 -8.95 3.33
N ARG A 53 -9.64 -8.12 2.27
CA ARG A 53 -10.71 -7.14 1.97
C ARG A 53 -12.00 -7.82 1.53
N ALA A 54 -11.93 -8.86 0.70
CA ALA A 54 -13.09 -9.64 0.29
C ALA A 54 -13.76 -10.30 1.52
N SER A 55 -12.95 -10.96 2.36
CA SER A 55 -13.39 -11.56 3.62
C SER A 55 -14.04 -10.54 4.56
N SER A 56 -13.44 -9.35 4.71
CA SER A 56 -13.99 -8.29 5.56
C SER A 56 -15.31 -7.74 5.02
N ARG A 57 -15.48 -7.66 3.69
CA ARG A 57 -16.74 -7.24 3.05
C ARG A 57 -17.85 -8.26 3.30
N ILE A 58 -17.60 -9.54 3.04
CA ILE A 58 -18.56 -10.62 3.29
C ILE A 58 -18.95 -10.65 4.77
N ARG A 59 -17.97 -10.54 5.68
CA ARG A 59 -18.24 -10.48 7.11
C ARG A 59 -19.12 -9.29 7.50
N GLN A 60 -18.92 -8.13 6.88
CA GLN A 60 -19.72 -6.95 7.16
C GLN A 60 -21.16 -7.06 6.63
N GLU A 61 -21.35 -7.72 5.48
CA GLU A 61 -22.67 -7.89 4.85
C GLU A 61 -23.48 -9.03 5.50
N THR A 62 -22.83 -10.15 5.82
CA THR A 62 -23.51 -11.39 6.25
C THR A 62 -23.36 -11.68 7.75
N GLY A 63 -22.51 -10.94 8.47
CA GLY A 63 -22.26 -11.13 9.90
C GLY A 63 -21.47 -12.40 10.28
N ARG A 64 -21.18 -13.27 9.32
CA ARG A 64 -20.41 -14.52 9.48
C ARG A 64 -19.01 -14.42 8.87
N GLU A 65 -18.10 -15.30 9.28
CA GLU A 65 -16.79 -15.41 8.62
C GLU A 65 -16.96 -15.92 7.18
N ALA A 66 -16.17 -15.37 6.26
CA ALA A 66 -16.17 -15.78 4.87
C ALA A 66 -15.58 -17.18 4.74
N ALA A 67 -16.29 -18.08 4.06
CA ALA A 67 -15.82 -19.42 3.78
C ALA A 67 -14.81 -19.42 2.61
N ALA A 68 -13.98 -20.47 2.51
CA ALA A 68 -12.87 -20.50 1.54
C ALA A 68 -13.33 -20.56 0.07
N ASP A 69 -14.54 -21.04 -0.16
CA ASP A 69 -15.25 -21.09 -1.44
C ASP A 69 -15.82 -19.72 -1.87
N GLU A 70 -15.97 -18.78 -0.94
CA GLU A 70 -16.51 -17.43 -1.19
C GLU A 70 -15.40 -16.36 -1.39
N LEU A 71 -14.11 -16.75 -1.35
CA LEU A 71 -12.93 -15.88 -1.40
C LEU A 71 -12.11 -16.01 -2.69
#